data_AF-A0A8K0T826-F1
#
_entry.id   AF-A0A8K0T826-F1
#
_cell.length_a   1.000
_cell.length_b   1.000
_cell.length_c   1.000
_cell.angle_alpha   90.00
_cell.angle_beta   90.00
_cell.angle_gamma   90.00
#
_symmetry.space_group_name_H-M   'P 1'
#
loop_
_entity.id
_entity.type
_entity.pdbx_description
1 polymer ?
#
loop_
_entity_poly.entity_id
_entity_poly.type
_entity_poly.pdbx_seq_one_letter_code
_entity_poly.pdbx_strand_id
1 'polypeptide(L)'
;MKGSIIITGANGGLGTSTVGQILQTPHLASAYTGLYTVRKATTATGIKKALAKAASSNHRSEILELDLSSLESVRKFANSVNQRVATGELPRIRALILNAGYQEHTTITMSKDGFEMTWQVNYLSNVLLALLLLQSMDPEHGRILLIGSWSHDVDDEFNKAGGYEPYADPKWQNLLPDLDALAKGKWSTPDDDSSWYSGYRRYGASKLCAVMFQHELAHRIAQDPNLSNIRVLGLDPGGMASDLGRRGDFVFHYVKMKFIMPLLGPFVVSRNPNGPFRTTAKSAKDVIRACFEIEPPKGKPLYLNGSDEKAAAKETRDVAKMKLLWDYGNQAAGVKDGDTILSNWR
;
A
#
# COMPACT_ATOMS: atom_id res chain seq x y z
N MET A 1 12.27 12.75 -18.22
CA MET A 1 10.97 12.17 -18.63
C MET A 1 9.86 12.91 -17.91
N LYS A 2 8.69 13.07 -18.51
CA LYS A 2 7.49 13.62 -17.84
C LYS A 2 6.51 12.49 -17.55
N GLY A 3 5.72 12.59 -16.48
CA GLY A 3 4.78 11.54 -16.10
C GLY A 3 3.87 11.95 -14.95
N SER A 4 2.97 11.05 -14.56
CA SER A 4 2.10 11.23 -13.39
C SER A 4 2.55 10.34 -12.23
N ILE A 5 2.47 10.86 -11.00
CA ILE A 5 2.69 10.11 -9.75
C ILE A 5 1.37 10.06 -9.01
N ILE A 6 0.82 8.86 -8.83
CA ILE A 6 -0.40 8.64 -8.03
C ILE A 6 0.00 8.11 -6.66
N ILE A 7 -0.49 8.76 -5.60
CA ILE A 7 -0.31 8.26 -4.21
C ILE A 7 -1.68 8.04 -3.58
N THR A 8 -1.96 6.81 -3.17
CA THR A 8 -3.15 6.52 -2.38
C THR A 8 -2.97 6.93 -0.92
N GLY A 9 -3.98 7.56 -0.31
CA GLY A 9 -3.91 7.93 1.11
C GLY A 9 -2.89 9.04 1.42
N ALA A 10 -2.76 10.02 0.53
CA ALA A 10 -1.77 11.09 0.61
C ALA A 10 -1.95 12.03 1.82
N ASN A 11 -3.05 11.92 2.57
CA ASN A 11 -3.29 12.67 3.80
C ASN A 11 -2.76 12.00 5.08
N GLY A 12 -2.30 10.75 5.01
CA GLY A 12 -1.70 10.03 6.16
C GLY A 12 -0.22 10.40 6.39
N GLY A 13 0.37 9.90 7.49
CA GLY A 13 1.76 10.23 7.88
C GLY A 13 2.80 9.91 6.79
N LEU A 14 2.81 8.67 6.27
CA LEU A 14 3.72 8.28 5.19
C LEU A 14 3.39 8.99 3.87
N GLY A 15 2.10 9.08 3.52
CA GLY A 15 1.66 9.73 2.28
C GLY A 15 2.07 11.21 2.20
N THR A 16 1.80 11.99 3.25
CA THR A 16 2.19 13.41 3.33
C THR A 16 3.71 13.59 3.30
N SER A 17 4.46 12.70 3.96
CA SER A 17 5.93 12.73 3.96
C SER A 17 6.50 12.35 2.59
N THR A 18 5.89 11.41 1.88
CA THR A 18 6.25 11.03 0.50
C THR A 18 6.05 12.20 -0.45
N VAL A 19 4.90 12.88 -0.38
CA VAL A 19 4.67 14.11 -1.13
C VAL A 19 5.70 15.17 -0.78
N GLY A 20 6.01 15.35 0.51
CA GLY A 20 7.08 16.25 0.94
C GLY A 20 8.45 15.94 0.31
N GLN A 21 8.83 14.66 0.20
CA GLN A 21 10.07 14.25 -0.47
C GLN A 21 10.05 14.56 -1.98
N ILE A 22 8.91 14.37 -2.67
CA ILE A 22 8.76 14.74 -4.09
C ILE A 22 9.01 16.24 -4.26
N LEU A 23 8.34 17.07 -3.44
CA LEU A 23 8.43 18.53 -3.51
C LEU A 23 9.83 19.06 -3.20
N GLN A 24 10.56 18.39 -2.31
CA GLN A 24 11.94 18.72 -1.94
C GLN A 24 12.97 18.23 -2.96
N THR A 25 12.58 17.42 -3.94
CA THR A 25 13.48 16.85 -4.94
C THR A 25 13.25 17.54 -6.28
N PRO A 26 14.09 18.53 -6.69
CA PRO A 26 13.78 19.44 -7.79
C PRO A 26 13.46 18.74 -9.13
N HIS A 27 14.15 17.64 -9.44
CA HIS A 27 13.91 16.90 -10.68
C HIS A 27 12.56 16.16 -10.64
N LEU A 28 12.13 15.62 -9.50
CA LEU A 28 10.81 14.97 -9.38
C LEU A 28 9.69 16.01 -9.42
N ALA A 29 9.84 17.10 -8.67
CA ALA A 29 8.86 18.18 -8.59
C ALA A 29 8.57 18.81 -9.96
N SER A 30 9.60 19.00 -10.78
CA SER A 30 9.48 19.61 -12.12
C SER A 30 9.09 18.62 -13.23
N ALA A 31 9.51 17.36 -13.13
CA ALA A 31 9.23 16.35 -14.15
C ALA A 31 7.81 15.77 -14.07
N TYR A 32 7.25 15.66 -12.87
CA TYR A 32 6.05 14.86 -12.65
C TYR A 32 4.84 15.67 -12.17
N THR A 33 3.66 15.24 -12.60
CA THR A 33 2.37 15.73 -12.10
C THR A 33 1.89 14.83 -10.95
N GLY A 34 1.61 15.41 -9.79
CA GLY A 34 1.14 14.67 -8.61
C GLY A 34 -0.38 14.52 -8.57
N LEU A 35 -0.87 13.28 -8.48
CA LEU A 35 -2.28 12.96 -8.20
C LEU A 35 -2.38 12.37 -6.79
N TYR A 36 -2.67 13.24 -5.83
CA TYR A 36 -2.60 12.92 -4.41
C TYR A 36 -3.99 12.61 -3.88
N THR A 37 -4.28 11.32 -3.72
CA THR A 37 -5.64 10.90 -3.43
C THR A 37 -5.92 10.84 -1.93
N VAL A 38 -7.14 11.18 -1.57
CA VAL A 38 -7.62 11.23 -0.19
C VAL A 38 -9.06 10.75 -0.15
N ARG A 39 -9.51 10.22 0.99
CA ARG A 39 -10.91 9.76 1.09
C ARG A 39 -11.93 10.90 0.91
N LYS A 40 -11.63 12.08 1.47
CA LYS A 40 -12.46 13.30 1.38
C LYS A 40 -11.57 14.53 1.30
N ALA A 41 -11.64 15.27 0.20
CA ALA A 41 -10.78 16.42 -0.09
C ALA A 41 -11.03 17.60 0.86
N THR A 42 -12.28 17.77 1.33
CA THR A 42 -12.65 18.82 2.29
C THR A 42 -11.86 18.70 3.60
N THR A 43 -11.65 17.48 4.10
CA THR A 43 -10.97 17.20 5.38
C THR A 43 -9.47 16.92 5.28
N ALA A 44 -8.89 17.02 4.07
CA ALA A 44 -7.51 16.62 3.80
C ALA A 44 -6.45 17.66 4.22
N THR A 45 -6.40 17.99 5.51
CA THR A 45 -5.55 19.08 6.04
C THR A 45 -4.05 18.78 5.98
N GLY A 46 -3.64 17.51 6.14
CA GLY A 46 -2.24 17.10 6.14
C GLY A 46 -1.57 17.35 4.79
N ILE A 47 -2.20 16.88 3.70
CA ILE A 47 -1.69 17.08 2.35
C ILE A 47 -1.74 18.54 1.92
N LYS A 48 -2.81 19.28 2.27
CA LYS A 48 -2.91 20.73 1.99
C LYS A 48 -1.76 21.50 2.64
N LYS A 49 -1.41 21.17 3.89
CA LYS A 49 -0.26 21.75 4.59
C LYS A 49 1.07 21.38 3.94
N ALA A 50 1.25 20.14 3.49
CA ALA A 50 2.47 19.70 2.82
C ALA A 50 2.70 20.47 1.50
N LEU A 51 1.66 20.61 0.69
CA LEU A 51 1.71 21.36 -0.57
C LEU A 51 1.96 22.86 -0.34
N ALA A 52 1.29 23.47 0.64
CA ALA A 52 1.47 24.88 0.96
C ALA A 52 2.90 25.22 1.41
N LYS A 53 3.57 24.33 2.14
CA LYS A 53 4.98 24.51 2.56
C LYS A 53 5.96 24.53 1.39
N ALA A 54 5.59 23.95 0.25
CA ALA A 54 6.41 23.92 -0.95
C ALA A 54 5.76 24.70 -2.10
N ALA A 55 5.02 25.77 -1.80
CA ALA A 55 4.38 26.60 -2.82
C ALA A 55 5.37 27.20 -3.84
N SER A 56 6.67 27.26 -3.51
CA SER A 56 7.75 27.64 -4.42
C SER A 56 8.24 26.51 -5.34
N SER A 57 7.88 25.25 -5.06
CA SER A 57 8.10 24.17 -6.00
C SER A 57 7.07 24.31 -7.12
N ASN A 58 7.50 24.52 -8.37
CA ASN A 58 6.64 24.60 -9.56
C ASN A 58 5.98 23.22 -9.89
N HIS A 59 5.54 22.50 -8.87
CA HIS A 59 5.03 21.15 -8.94
C HIS A 59 3.53 21.16 -9.25
N ARG A 60 3.17 20.73 -10.46
CA ARG A 60 1.76 20.54 -10.84
C ARG A 60 1.19 19.39 -10.03
N SER A 61 0.14 19.65 -9.25
CA SER A 61 -0.52 18.60 -8.48
C SER A 61 -2.00 18.88 -8.24
N GLU A 62 -2.74 17.79 -8.00
CA GLU A 62 -4.17 17.81 -7.69
C GLU A 62 -4.45 16.91 -6.48
N ILE A 63 -5.36 17.35 -5.61
CA ILE A 63 -5.92 16.50 -4.55
C ILE A 63 -7.23 15.92 -5.09
N LEU A 64 -7.29 14.59 -5.20
CA LEU A 64 -8.44 13.88 -5.77
C LEU A 64 -9.11 12.99 -4.72
N GLU A 65 -10.42 12.81 -4.82
CA GLU A 65 -11.14 11.89 -3.93
C GLU A 65 -11.05 10.45 -4.42
N LEU A 66 -10.67 9.55 -3.50
CA LEU A 66 -10.65 8.10 -3.71
C LEU A 66 -10.96 7.42 -2.37
N ASP A 67 -12.15 6.84 -2.26
CA ASP A 67 -12.56 6.05 -1.10
C ASP A 67 -12.34 4.56 -1.37
N LEU A 68 -11.23 4.02 -0.87
CA LEU A 68 -10.91 2.59 -1.00
C LEU A 68 -11.86 1.68 -0.21
N SER A 69 -12.84 2.21 0.54
CA SER A 69 -13.93 1.40 1.10
C SER A 69 -15.10 1.16 0.14
N SER A 70 -14.98 1.62 -1.12
CA SER A 70 -15.99 1.48 -2.16
C SER A 70 -15.36 1.15 -3.53
N LEU A 71 -15.69 -0.01 -4.10
CA LEU A 71 -15.25 -0.40 -5.45
C LEU A 71 -15.80 0.55 -6.53
N GLU A 72 -17.00 1.10 -6.33
CA GLU A 72 -17.56 2.13 -7.21
C GLU A 72 -16.69 3.40 -7.23
N SER A 73 -16.21 3.84 -6.05
CA SER A 73 -15.29 4.98 -5.95
C SER A 73 -13.98 4.71 -6.70
N VAL A 74 -13.42 3.49 -6.57
CA VAL A 74 -12.21 3.06 -7.28
C VAL A 74 -12.42 3.13 -8.80
N ARG A 75 -13.55 2.61 -9.30
CA ARG A 75 -13.88 2.64 -10.74
C ARG A 75 -14.03 4.07 -11.27
N LYS A 76 -14.76 4.93 -10.54
CA LYS A 76 -14.92 6.35 -10.92
C LYS A 76 -13.57 7.07 -11.01
N PHE A 77 -12.71 6.87 -10.01
CA PHE A 77 -11.37 7.44 -10.00
C PHE A 77 -10.53 6.93 -11.18
N ALA A 78 -10.45 5.61 -11.38
CA ALA A 78 -9.64 5.02 -12.44
C ALA A 78 -10.14 5.44 -13.84
N ASN A 79 -11.45 5.46 -14.06
CA ASN A 79 -12.03 5.93 -15.33
C ASN A 79 -11.69 7.39 -15.61
N SER A 80 -11.78 8.26 -14.60
CA SER A 80 -11.39 9.67 -14.73
C SER A 80 -9.91 9.81 -15.12
N VAL A 81 -9.01 9.10 -14.44
CA VAL A 81 -7.57 9.11 -14.76
C VAL A 81 -7.32 8.58 -16.18
N ASN A 82 -7.92 7.44 -16.52
CA ASN A 82 -7.76 6.80 -17.83
C ASN A 82 -8.22 7.71 -18.97
N GLN A 83 -9.37 8.36 -18.81
CA GLN A 83 -9.87 9.32 -19.80
C GLN A 83 -8.91 10.50 -19.97
N ARG A 84 -8.44 11.09 -18.87
CA ARG A 84 -7.52 12.23 -18.90
C ARG A 84 -6.15 11.89 -19.49
N VAL A 85 -5.68 10.65 -19.32
CA VAL A 85 -4.47 10.15 -19.98
C VAL A 85 -4.71 9.92 -21.47
N ALA A 86 -5.85 9.34 -21.84
CA ALA A 86 -6.21 9.10 -23.24
C ALA A 86 -6.38 10.39 -24.06
N THR A 87 -6.91 11.46 -23.45
CA THR A 87 -7.05 12.78 -24.10
C THR A 87 -5.76 13.62 -24.08
N GLY A 88 -4.71 13.16 -23.40
CA GLY A 88 -3.44 13.89 -23.24
C GLY A 88 -3.47 15.01 -22.19
N GLU A 89 -4.55 15.15 -21.42
CA GLU A 89 -4.65 16.12 -20.33
C GLU A 89 -3.67 15.78 -19.17
N LEU A 90 -3.51 14.48 -18.92
CA LEU A 90 -2.56 13.92 -17.97
C LEU A 90 -1.48 13.10 -18.70
N PRO A 91 -0.20 13.26 -18.32
CA PRO A 91 0.84 12.32 -18.73
C PRO A 91 0.55 10.90 -18.24
N ARG A 92 1.11 9.89 -18.93
CA ARG A 92 1.12 8.49 -18.49
C ARG A 92 1.63 8.34 -17.06
N ILE A 93 1.16 7.33 -16.35
CA ILE A 93 1.47 7.10 -14.95
C ILE A 93 2.87 6.49 -14.84
N ARG A 94 3.81 7.29 -14.32
CA ARG A 94 5.18 6.86 -14.08
C ARG A 94 5.30 6.06 -12.78
N ALA A 95 4.51 6.40 -11.77
CA ALA A 95 4.48 5.70 -10.49
C ALA A 95 3.06 5.66 -9.91
N LEU A 96 2.58 4.45 -9.59
CA LEU A 96 1.37 4.18 -8.82
C LEU A 96 1.78 3.65 -7.45
N ILE A 97 1.63 4.48 -6.42
CA ILE A 97 2.03 4.17 -5.05
C ILE A 97 0.77 3.84 -4.24
N LEU A 98 0.55 2.53 -4.03
CA LEU A 98 -0.55 1.95 -3.26
C LEU A 98 -0.22 2.02 -1.76
N ASN A 99 -0.26 3.24 -1.22
CA ASN A 99 0.15 3.59 0.14
C ASN A 99 -0.98 3.55 1.18
N ALA A 100 -2.22 3.83 0.77
CA ALA A 100 -3.34 3.86 1.70
C ALA A 100 -3.47 2.53 2.44
N GLY A 101 -3.67 2.63 3.75
CA GLY A 101 -3.93 1.49 4.62
C GLY A 101 -4.98 1.84 5.66
N TYR A 102 -5.66 0.80 6.11
CA TYR A 102 -6.61 0.81 7.21
C TYR A 102 -6.19 -0.27 8.21
N GLN A 103 -6.35 0.02 9.50
CA GLN A 103 -6.11 -0.92 10.57
C GLN A 103 -7.16 -0.68 11.67
N GLU A 104 -7.88 -1.73 12.03
CA GLU A 104 -8.87 -1.73 13.10
C GLU A 104 -8.49 -2.84 14.09
N HIS A 105 -8.31 -2.48 15.35
CA HIS A 105 -7.77 -3.40 16.35
C HIS A 105 -8.86 -4.15 17.11
N THR A 106 -9.99 -3.49 17.37
CA THR A 106 -10.95 -3.93 18.39
C THR A 106 -12.27 -4.38 17.78
N THR A 107 -12.62 -3.90 16.59
CA THR A 107 -13.91 -4.18 15.97
C THR A 107 -13.76 -4.75 14.57
N ILE A 108 -14.87 -5.28 14.06
CA ILE A 108 -15.02 -5.69 12.66
C ILE A 108 -16.07 -4.78 12.05
N THR A 109 -15.72 -4.16 10.93
CA THR A 109 -16.63 -3.28 10.19
C THR A 109 -16.67 -3.76 8.74
N MET A 110 -17.87 -3.73 8.15
CA MET A 110 -18.06 -4.13 6.76
C MET A 110 -18.11 -2.89 5.86
N SER A 111 -17.50 -3.00 4.69
CA SER A 111 -17.66 -2.06 3.58
C SER A 111 -19.08 -2.16 3.01
N LYS A 112 -19.46 -1.16 2.20
CA LYS A 112 -20.74 -1.21 1.46
C LYS A 112 -20.76 -2.30 0.40
N ASP A 113 -19.59 -2.74 -0.04
CA ASP A 113 -19.42 -3.84 -1.00
C ASP A 113 -19.52 -5.22 -0.31
N GLY A 114 -19.72 -5.26 1.01
CA GLY A 114 -19.93 -6.50 1.77
C GLY A 114 -18.66 -7.24 2.15
N PHE A 115 -17.52 -6.53 2.27
CA PHE A 115 -16.24 -7.09 2.70
C PHE A 115 -15.75 -6.47 4.00
N GLU A 116 -14.94 -7.19 4.77
CA GLU A 116 -14.29 -6.64 5.96
C GLU A 116 -13.42 -5.44 5.56
N MET A 117 -13.54 -4.35 6.31
CA MET A 117 -12.99 -3.04 5.95
C MET A 117 -11.47 -3.03 5.76
N THR A 118 -10.73 -3.75 6.61
CA THR A 118 -9.27 -3.87 6.52
C THR A 118 -8.87 -4.59 5.24
N TRP A 119 -9.53 -5.72 4.94
CA TRP A 119 -9.31 -6.49 3.73
C TRP A 119 -9.70 -5.72 2.46
N GLN A 120 -10.86 -5.04 2.47
CA GLN A 120 -11.33 -4.17 1.40
C GLN A 120 -10.29 -3.09 1.06
N VAL A 121 -9.86 -2.30 2.06
CA VAL A 121 -9.00 -1.13 1.84
C VAL A 121 -7.57 -1.53 1.52
N ASN A 122 -7.02 -2.51 2.23
CA ASN A 122 -5.60 -2.86 2.10
C ASN A 122 -5.32 -3.77 0.90
N TYR A 123 -6.30 -4.57 0.48
CA TYR A 123 -6.13 -5.56 -0.58
C TYR A 123 -7.09 -5.32 -1.75
N LEU A 124 -8.41 -5.52 -1.56
CA LEU A 124 -9.36 -5.64 -2.68
C LEU A 124 -9.39 -4.41 -3.59
N SER A 125 -9.49 -3.23 -3.00
CA SER A 125 -9.54 -1.98 -3.75
C SER A 125 -8.22 -1.66 -4.46
N ASN A 126 -7.09 -2.14 -3.93
CA ASN A 126 -5.78 -1.99 -4.57
C ASN A 126 -5.63 -2.94 -5.77
N VAL A 127 -6.18 -4.16 -5.70
CA VAL A 127 -6.27 -5.09 -6.85
C VAL A 127 -7.01 -4.40 -8.00
N LEU A 128 -8.24 -3.94 -7.73
CA LEU A 128 -9.07 -3.30 -8.74
C LEU A 128 -8.40 -2.04 -9.32
N LEU A 129 -7.87 -1.17 -8.46
CA LEU A 129 -7.23 0.08 -8.88
C LEU A 129 -6.02 -0.18 -9.78
N ALA A 130 -5.15 -1.12 -9.40
CA ALA A 130 -3.96 -1.44 -10.18
C ALA A 130 -4.33 -1.98 -11.57
N LEU A 131 -5.25 -2.96 -11.64
CA LEU A 131 -5.67 -3.56 -12.90
C LEU A 131 -6.33 -2.55 -13.85
N LEU A 132 -7.21 -1.67 -13.33
CA LEU A 132 -7.88 -0.63 -14.12
C LEU A 132 -6.92 0.43 -14.68
N LEU A 133 -5.82 0.71 -13.97
CA LEU A 133 -4.87 1.75 -14.36
C LEU A 133 -3.73 1.25 -15.24
N LEU A 134 -3.57 -0.07 -15.44
CA LEU A 134 -2.51 -0.62 -16.30
C LEU A 134 -2.50 0.00 -17.69
N GLN A 135 -3.67 0.30 -18.26
CA GLN A 135 -3.78 0.94 -19.58
C GLN A 135 -3.24 2.36 -19.66
N SER A 136 -3.04 3.02 -18.51
CA SER A 136 -2.54 4.39 -18.40
C SER A 136 -1.12 4.47 -17.84
N MET A 137 -0.54 3.33 -17.45
CA MET A 137 0.86 3.27 -17.02
C MET A 137 1.79 3.66 -18.17
N ASP A 138 2.93 4.23 -17.81
CA ASP A 138 4.08 4.36 -18.72
C ASP A 138 4.55 2.94 -19.07
N PRO A 139 4.49 2.51 -20.35
CA PRO A 139 4.79 1.14 -20.72
C PRO A 139 6.27 0.79 -20.54
N GLU A 140 7.18 1.76 -20.61
CA GLU A 140 8.63 1.54 -20.56
C GLU A 140 9.20 1.71 -19.15
N HIS A 141 8.68 2.68 -18.40
CA HIS A 141 9.24 3.07 -17.11
C HIS A 141 8.23 3.03 -15.97
N GLY A 142 7.03 2.49 -16.18
CA GLY A 142 6.00 2.39 -15.16
C GLY A 142 6.45 1.64 -13.90
N ARG A 143 6.03 2.16 -12.75
CA ARG A 143 6.27 1.55 -11.44
C ARG A 143 4.99 1.44 -10.64
N ILE A 144 4.73 0.26 -10.11
CA ILE A 144 3.66 0.02 -9.14
C ILE A 144 4.32 -0.38 -7.82
N LEU A 145 4.13 0.43 -6.78
CA LEU A 145 4.67 0.17 -5.46
C LEU A 145 3.54 -0.12 -4.49
N LEU A 146 3.59 -1.28 -3.85
CA LEU A 146 2.65 -1.68 -2.80
C LEU A 146 3.29 -1.51 -1.42
N ILE A 147 2.62 -0.78 -0.53
CA ILE A 147 3.10 -0.61 0.85
C ILE A 147 2.61 -1.80 1.70
N GLY A 148 3.56 -2.67 2.04
CA GLY A 148 3.38 -3.84 2.90
C GLY A 148 3.57 -3.53 4.39
N SER A 149 3.89 -4.56 5.17
CA SER A 149 4.18 -4.51 6.61
C SER A 149 4.69 -5.88 7.07
N TRP A 150 5.65 -5.94 7.98
CA TRP A 150 6.15 -7.19 8.58
C TRP A 150 5.04 -8.04 9.21
N SER A 151 3.90 -7.46 9.55
CA SER A 151 2.71 -8.21 10.01
C SER A 151 2.23 -9.26 9.02
N HIS A 152 2.61 -9.17 7.73
CA HIS A 152 2.28 -10.16 6.70
C HIS A 152 3.01 -11.50 6.84
N ASP A 153 4.07 -11.57 7.66
CA ASP A 153 4.91 -12.76 7.80
C ASP A 153 4.92 -13.21 9.27
N VAL A 154 4.30 -14.35 9.56
CA VAL A 154 4.22 -14.89 10.92
C VAL A 154 5.58 -15.20 11.53
N ASP A 155 6.59 -15.45 10.68
CA ASP A 155 7.95 -15.81 11.08
C ASP A 155 8.84 -14.57 11.31
N ASP A 156 8.34 -13.36 11.01
CA ASP A 156 9.08 -12.12 11.16
C ASP A 156 9.41 -11.81 12.64
N GLU A 157 10.68 -11.53 12.92
CA GLU A 157 11.17 -11.22 14.27
C GLU A 157 10.48 -9.99 14.87
N PHE A 158 10.04 -9.04 14.05
CA PHE A 158 9.31 -7.87 14.53
C PHE A 158 7.90 -8.20 15.05
N ASN A 159 7.34 -9.37 14.71
CA ASN A 159 6.12 -9.87 15.33
C ASN A 159 6.36 -10.48 16.72
N LYS A 160 7.62 -10.62 17.15
CA LYS A 160 8.00 -11.11 18.50
C LYS A 160 8.64 -10.00 19.35
N ALA A 161 8.83 -8.83 18.76
CA ALA A 161 9.54 -7.73 19.40
C ALA A 161 8.71 -7.11 20.54
N GLY A 162 9.38 -6.80 21.66
CA GLY A 162 8.75 -6.11 22.80
C GLY A 162 7.83 -7.00 23.66
N GLY A 163 7.94 -8.33 23.54
CA GLY A 163 7.16 -9.29 24.34
C GLY A 163 5.73 -9.51 23.83
N TYR A 164 5.40 -8.99 22.65
CA TYR A 164 4.14 -9.26 21.97
C TYR A 164 4.33 -10.44 21.02
N GLU A 165 3.41 -11.41 21.03
CA GLU A 165 3.46 -12.58 20.16
C GLU A 165 2.06 -12.90 19.59
N PRO A 166 1.54 -12.08 18.66
CA PRO A 166 0.18 -12.23 18.13
C PRO A 166 -0.05 -13.56 17.39
N TYR A 167 1.03 -14.24 16.99
CA TYR A 167 1.02 -15.51 16.26
C TYR A 167 1.51 -16.71 17.08
N ALA A 168 1.73 -16.58 18.40
CA ALA A 168 2.27 -17.67 19.22
C ALA A 168 1.42 -18.95 19.18
N ASP A 169 0.09 -18.79 19.20
CA ASP A 169 -0.83 -19.92 19.09
C ASP A 169 -0.76 -20.53 17.68
N PRO A 170 -0.52 -21.86 17.55
CA PRO A 170 -0.46 -22.55 16.27
C PRO A 170 -1.64 -22.29 15.33
N LYS A 171 -2.85 -22.00 15.86
CA LYS A 171 -4.02 -21.70 15.03
C LYS A 171 -3.88 -20.40 14.21
N TRP A 172 -2.96 -19.52 14.60
CA TRP A 172 -2.69 -18.24 13.92
C TRP A 172 -1.47 -18.27 12.99
N GLN A 173 -0.82 -19.43 12.83
CA GLN A 173 0.34 -19.59 11.95
C GLN A 173 -0.02 -19.58 10.46
N ASN A 174 -1.30 -19.79 10.12
CA ASN A 174 -1.79 -19.67 8.75
C ASN A 174 -2.60 -18.37 8.61
N LEU A 175 -1.97 -17.35 8.02
CA LEU A 175 -2.61 -16.06 7.70
C LEU A 175 -3.54 -16.11 6.48
N LEU A 176 -3.58 -17.25 5.77
CA LEU A 176 -4.44 -17.47 4.61
C LEU A 176 -5.24 -18.79 4.76
N PRO A 177 -6.11 -18.92 5.78
CA PRO A 177 -6.82 -20.17 6.05
C PRO A 177 -7.96 -20.42 5.06
N ASP A 178 -8.87 -19.46 4.96
CA ASP A 178 -10.00 -19.46 4.04
C ASP A 178 -10.25 -18.02 3.57
N LEU A 179 -10.33 -17.82 2.26
CA LEU A 179 -10.40 -16.48 1.67
C LEU A 179 -11.75 -15.81 1.96
N ASP A 180 -12.86 -16.56 1.99
CA ASP A 180 -14.16 -15.99 2.33
C ASP A 180 -14.22 -15.58 3.80
N ALA A 181 -13.67 -16.40 4.70
CA ALA A 181 -13.59 -16.05 6.11
C ALA A 181 -12.78 -14.77 6.34
N LEU A 182 -11.65 -14.59 5.65
CA LEU A 182 -10.90 -13.34 5.70
C LEU A 182 -11.72 -12.17 5.12
N ALA A 183 -12.23 -12.34 3.90
CA ALA A 183 -12.94 -11.30 3.17
C ALA A 183 -14.25 -10.88 3.85
N LYS A 184 -14.86 -11.76 4.65
CA LYS A 184 -16.11 -11.50 5.40
C LYS A 184 -15.89 -11.22 6.89
N GLY A 185 -14.64 -11.12 7.35
CA GLY A 185 -14.33 -10.79 8.75
C GLY A 185 -14.76 -11.87 9.74
N LYS A 186 -14.70 -13.14 9.33
CA LYS A 186 -15.03 -14.31 10.16
C LYS A 186 -13.80 -15.00 10.75
N TRP A 187 -12.61 -14.51 10.45
CA TRP A 187 -11.35 -15.07 10.97
C TRP A 187 -10.65 -14.11 11.92
N SER A 188 -10.09 -14.65 13.00
CA SER A 188 -9.42 -13.90 14.07
C SER A 188 -10.31 -12.78 14.56
N THR A 189 -11.49 -13.12 15.09
CA THR A 189 -12.52 -12.19 15.56
C THR A 189 -12.28 -11.76 17.01
N PRO A 190 -12.93 -10.68 17.50
CA PRO A 190 -12.91 -10.32 18.92
C PRO A 190 -13.46 -11.42 19.85
N ASP A 191 -14.29 -12.34 19.34
CA ASP A 191 -14.79 -13.49 20.10
C ASP A 191 -13.73 -14.59 20.24
N ASP A 192 -12.86 -14.75 19.23
CA ASP A 192 -11.71 -15.67 19.28
C ASP A 192 -10.60 -15.16 20.20
N ASP A 193 -10.43 -13.84 20.27
CA ASP A 193 -9.42 -13.13 21.04
C ASP A 193 -9.83 -11.66 21.22
N SER A 194 -10.24 -11.31 22.44
CA SER A 194 -10.71 -9.97 22.78
C SER A 194 -9.60 -8.92 22.88
N SER A 195 -8.33 -9.34 22.77
CA SER A 195 -7.20 -8.42 22.70
C SER A 195 -7.06 -7.77 21.33
N TRP A 196 -6.20 -6.75 21.23
CA TRP A 196 -5.87 -6.08 19.98
C TRP A 196 -5.16 -6.99 18.96
N TYR A 197 -4.70 -8.18 19.37
CA TYR A 197 -4.10 -9.16 18.48
C TYR A 197 -5.08 -9.64 17.41
N SER A 198 -6.38 -9.76 17.73
CA SER A 198 -7.35 -10.21 16.74
C SER A 198 -7.37 -9.30 15.50
N GLY A 199 -7.43 -7.98 15.71
CA GLY A 199 -7.34 -6.99 14.64
C GLY A 199 -5.95 -6.88 14.01
N TYR A 200 -4.88 -7.07 14.80
CA TYR A 200 -3.51 -7.11 14.25
C TYR A 200 -3.33 -8.27 13.27
N ARG A 201 -3.84 -9.46 13.59
CA ARG A 201 -3.80 -10.63 12.70
C ARG A 201 -4.63 -10.39 11.44
N ARG A 202 -5.84 -9.83 11.53
CA ARG A 202 -6.65 -9.44 10.36
C ARG A 202 -5.90 -8.45 9.45
N TYR A 203 -5.22 -7.47 10.06
CA TYR A 203 -4.34 -6.56 9.34
C TYR A 203 -3.17 -7.30 8.65
N GLY A 204 -2.47 -8.18 9.37
CA GLY A 204 -1.41 -9.03 8.83
C GLY A 204 -1.87 -9.87 7.64
N ALA A 205 -3.02 -10.54 7.75
CA ALA A 205 -3.63 -11.30 6.67
C ALA A 205 -3.96 -10.41 5.44
N SER A 206 -4.50 -9.21 5.66
CA SER A 206 -4.75 -8.26 4.55
C SER A 206 -3.46 -7.81 3.86
N LYS A 207 -2.36 -7.65 4.63
CA LYS A 207 -1.05 -7.29 4.10
C LYS A 207 -0.38 -8.46 3.39
N LEU A 208 -0.58 -9.69 3.88
CA LEU A 208 -0.15 -10.89 3.16
C LEU A 208 -0.84 -10.99 1.80
N CYS A 209 -2.17 -10.81 1.76
CA CYS A 209 -2.91 -10.81 0.50
C CYS A 209 -2.37 -9.75 -0.47
N ALA A 210 -2.07 -8.55 0.04
CA ALA A 210 -1.52 -7.46 -0.75
C ALA A 210 -0.13 -7.79 -1.34
N VAL A 211 0.77 -8.38 -0.54
CA VAL A 211 2.11 -8.79 -1.02
C VAL A 211 2.03 -9.96 -1.99
N MET A 212 1.17 -10.94 -1.74
CA MET A 212 0.92 -12.03 -2.69
C MET A 212 0.38 -11.52 -4.02
N PHE A 213 -0.55 -10.56 -4.03
CA PHE A 213 -0.99 -9.89 -5.25
C PHE A 213 0.13 -9.16 -5.95
N GLN A 214 1.01 -8.46 -5.21
CA GLN A 214 2.19 -7.81 -5.80
C GLN A 214 3.10 -8.82 -6.50
N HIS A 215 3.31 -10.01 -5.93
CA HIS A 215 4.11 -11.07 -6.54
C HIS A 215 3.46 -11.62 -7.81
N GLU A 216 2.18 -11.95 -7.74
CA GLU A 216 1.42 -12.49 -8.87
C GLU A 216 1.30 -11.47 -10.02
N LEU A 217 1.03 -10.20 -9.70
CA LEU A 217 0.98 -9.13 -10.70
C LEU A 217 2.34 -8.94 -11.37
N ALA A 218 3.44 -8.96 -10.60
CA ALA A 218 4.79 -8.88 -11.18
C ALA A 218 5.07 -10.03 -12.15
N HIS A 219 4.66 -11.25 -11.80
CA HIS A 219 4.82 -12.44 -12.62
C HIS A 219 4.00 -12.36 -13.92
N ARG A 220 2.73 -11.94 -13.85
CA ARG A 220 1.84 -11.81 -15.01
C ARG A 220 2.25 -10.67 -15.94
N ILE A 221 2.59 -9.51 -15.39
CA ILE A 221 3.06 -8.36 -16.18
C ILE A 221 4.34 -8.72 -16.96
N ALA A 222 5.26 -9.46 -16.34
CA ALA A 222 6.52 -9.82 -17.00
C ALA A 222 6.33 -10.72 -18.24
N GLN A 223 5.22 -11.45 -18.31
CA GLN A 223 4.84 -12.32 -19.43
C GLN A 223 4.03 -11.59 -20.50
N ASP A 224 3.46 -10.43 -20.18
CA ASP A 224 2.65 -9.65 -21.12
C ASP A 224 3.57 -8.79 -22.01
N PRO A 225 3.58 -9.00 -23.34
CA PRO A 225 4.52 -8.32 -24.23
C PRO A 225 4.38 -6.80 -24.20
N ASN A 226 3.19 -6.27 -23.92
CA ASN A 226 2.91 -4.82 -23.92
C ASN A 226 3.15 -4.16 -22.56
N LEU A 227 3.22 -4.95 -21.48
CA LEU A 227 3.38 -4.45 -20.11
C LEU A 227 4.72 -4.84 -19.48
N SER A 228 5.50 -5.71 -20.12
CA SER A 228 6.66 -6.38 -19.51
C SER A 228 7.81 -5.46 -19.06
N ASN A 229 7.77 -4.17 -19.35
CA ASN A 229 8.73 -3.18 -18.85
C ASN A 229 8.23 -2.43 -17.60
N ILE A 230 6.93 -2.49 -17.28
CA ILE A 230 6.39 -2.07 -15.98
C ILE A 230 6.99 -2.96 -14.89
N ARG A 231 7.37 -2.36 -13.75
CA ARG A 231 7.86 -3.10 -12.58
C ARG A 231 6.91 -2.93 -11.40
N VAL A 232 6.70 -4.03 -10.68
CA VAL A 232 5.87 -4.08 -9.48
C VAL A 232 6.76 -4.44 -8.29
N LEU A 233 6.69 -3.66 -7.22
CA LEU A 233 7.50 -3.84 -6.02
C LEU A 233 6.62 -3.80 -4.77
N GLY A 234 7.09 -4.45 -3.71
CA GLY A 234 6.56 -4.26 -2.37
C GLY A 234 7.57 -3.56 -1.45
N LEU A 235 7.07 -2.80 -0.48
CA LEU A 235 7.92 -2.13 0.52
C LEU A 235 7.27 -2.15 1.89
N ASP A 236 8.00 -2.67 2.87
CA ASP A 236 7.72 -2.51 4.29
C ASP A 236 8.30 -1.18 4.78
N PRO A 237 7.45 -0.23 5.20
CA PRO A 237 7.89 1.10 5.62
C PRO A 237 8.35 1.15 7.08
N GLY A 238 8.32 0.04 7.84
CA GLY A 238 8.59 0.06 9.27
C GLY A 238 7.48 0.73 10.09
N GLY A 239 7.54 0.57 11.40
CA GLY A 239 6.60 1.15 12.35
C GLY A 239 6.81 2.64 12.46
N MET A 240 5.75 3.41 12.29
CA MET A 240 5.83 4.87 12.31
C MET A 240 4.72 5.44 13.17
N ALA A 241 5.01 6.60 13.77
CA ALA A 241 3.99 7.47 14.34
C ALA A 241 3.13 8.05 13.20
N SER A 242 2.13 7.28 12.78
CA SER A 242 1.21 7.61 11.71
C SER A 242 -0.22 7.34 12.16
N ASP A 243 -1.19 8.02 11.55
CA ASP A 243 -2.62 7.86 11.89
C ASP A 243 -3.20 6.47 11.55
N LEU A 244 -2.39 5.53 11.05
CA LEU A 244 -2.80 4.19 10.65
C LEU A 244 -3.43 3.41 11.82
N GLY A 245 -2.92 3.61 13.04
CA GLY A 245 -3.43 2.99 14.27
C GLY A 245 -4.33 3.87 15.14
N ARG A 246 -4.96 4.92 14.57
CA ARG A 246 -5.75 5.92 15.35
C ARG A 246 -6.95 5.36 16.14
N ARG A 247 -7.31 4.09 15.90
CA ARG A 247 -8.38 3.35 16.59
C ARG A 247 -7.88 2.28 17.56
N GLY A 248 -6.57 2.28 17.86
CA GLY A 248 -5.97 1.48 18.93
C GLY A 248 -5.97 2.17 20.29
N ASP A 249 -5.37 1.53 21.28
CA ASP A 249 -5.30 2.02 22.66
C ASP A 249 -4.65 3.42 22.76
N PHE A 250 -5.33 4.32 23.49
CA PHE A 250 -5.06 5.76 23.57
C PHE A 250 -3.64 6.06 24.07
N VAL A 251 -3.13 5.29 25.03
CA VAL A 251 -1.81 5.53 25.67
C VAL A 251 -0.65 5.21 24.73
N PHE A 252 -0.70 4.07 24.03
CA PHE A 252 0.34 3.66 23.07
C PHE A 252 0.41 4.60 21.87
N HIS A 253 -0.75 5.00 21.33
CA HIS A 253 -0.82 5.83 20.12
C HIS A 253 -0.52 7.31 20.39
N TYR A 254 -1.02 7.90 21.48
CA TYR A 254 -0.87 9.34 21.70
C TYR A 254 0.37 9.75 22.49
N VAL A 255 0.94 8.92 23.38
CA VAL A 255 2.07 9.33 24.23
C VAL A 255 3.42 8.87 23.67
N LYS A 256 3.59 7.56 23.41
CA LYS A 256 4.87 7.01 22.89
C LYS A 256 5.15 7.41 21.44
N MET A 257 4.16 7.27 20.55
CA MET A 257 4.37 7.54 19.12
C MET A 257 4.40 9.04 18.79
N LYS A 258 3.60 9.87 19.46
CA LYS A 258 3.46 11.29 19.07
C LYS A 258 4.50 12.23 19.71
N PHE A 259 5.07 11.87 20.86
CA PHE A 259 5.99 12.75 21.61
C PHE A 259 7.40 12.17 21.78
N ILE A 260 7.53 10.88 22.10
CA ILE A 260 8.84 10.26 22.37
C ILE A 260 9.56 9.90 21.06
N MET A 261 8.86 9.28 20.12
CA MET A 261 9.45 8.83 18.86
C MET A 261 9.95 9.95 17.93
N PRO A 262 9.32 11.14 17.82
CA PRO A 262 9.88 12.23 17.02
C PRO A 262 11.21 12.78 17.58
N LEU A 263 11.40 12.71 18.90
CA LEU A 263 12.62 13.19 19.57
C LEU A 263 13.78 12.18 19.42
N LEU A 264 13.51 10.89 19.67
CA LEU A 264 14.53 9.83 19.62
C LEU A 264 14.70 9.20 18.24
N GLY A 265 13.70 9.36 17.36
CA GLY A 265 13.62 8.72 16.05
C GLY A 265 14.85 8.91 15.16
N PRO A 266 15.40 10.13 15.00
CA PRO A 266 16.62 10.34 14.21
C PRO A 266 17.83 9.55 14.74
N PHE A 267 17.98 9.43 16.06
CA PHE A 267 19.06 8.66 16.69
C PHE A 267 18.85 7.15 16.53
N VAL A 268 17.62 6.67 16.70
CA VAL A 268 17.28 5.24 16.49
C VAL A 268 17.52 4.86 15.03
N VAL A 269 17.05 5.68 14.08
CA VAL A 269 17.21 5.45 12.64
C VAL A 269 18.67 5.53 12.20
N SER A 270 19.52 6.38 12.81
CA SER A 270 20.94 6.43 12.46
C SER A 270 21.72 5.18 12.88
N ARG A 271 21.27 4.50 13.94
CA ARG A 271 21.87 3.24 14.43
C ARG A 271 21.30 2.01 13.72
N ASN A 272 20.01 2.00 13.43
CA ASN A 272 19.33 0.89 12.74
C ASN A 272 18.29 1.45 11.74
N PRO A 273 18.70 1.84 10.53
CA PRO A 273 17.82 2.53 9.58
C PRO A 273 16.65 1.65 9.10
N ASN A 274 16.83 0.33 9.09
CA ASN A 274 15.81 -0.65 8.71
C ASN A 274 15.17 -1.37 9.91
N GLY A 275 15.38 -0.85 11.12
CA GLY A 275 14.77 -1.35 12.34
C GLY A 275 13.24 -1.24 12.37
N PRO A 276 12.61 -1.76 13.44
CA PRO A 276 11.14 -1.86 13.55
C PRO A 276 10.45 -0.50 13.65
N PHE A 277 11.16 0.56 14.07
CA PHE A 277 10.61 1.91 14.15
C PHE A 277 11.41 2.88 13.28
N ARG A 278 10.69 3.70 12.51
CA ARG A 278 11.27 4.65 11.56
C ARG A 278 10.54 5.99 11.60
N THR A 279 11.22 7.03 11.14
CA THR A 279 10.58 8.31 10.87
C THR A 279 9.83 8.23 9.54
N THR A 280 8.71 8.94 9.41
CA THR A 280 7.98 9.02 8.15
C THR A 280 8.83 9.60 7.02
N ALA A 281 9.78 10.47 7.34
CA ALA A 281 10.74 11.04 6.38
C ALA A 281 11.69 9.98 5.81
N LYS A 282 12.23 9.07 6.65
CA LYS A 282 13.09 7.98 6.17
C LYS A 282 12.32 7.03 5.27
N SER A 283 11.14 6.59 5.71
CA SER A 283 10.32 5.65 4.93
C SER A 283 9.79 6.29 3.63
N ALA A 284 9.52 7.60 3.64
CA ALA A 284 9.21 8.36 2.43
C ALA A 284 10.39 8.38 1.44
N LYS A 285 11.63 8.54 1.92
CA LYS A 285 12.82 8.41 1.06
C LYS A 285 12.94 7.02 0.46
N ASP A 286 12.64 5.98 1.24
CA ASP A 286 12.64 4.61 0.71
C ASP A 286 11.58 4.40 -0.38
N VAL A 287 10.40 5.00 -0.24
CA VAL A 287 9.35 4.99 -1.26
C VAL A 287 9.82 5.67 -2.55
N ILE A 288 10.49 6.82 -2.45
CA ILE A 288 11.07 7.51 -3.62
C ILE A 288 12.14 6.66 -4.28
N ARG A 289 13.07 6.11 -3.49
CA ARG A 289 14.13 5.22 -3.98
C ARG A 289 13.55 4.03 -4.73
N ALA A 290 12.55 3.36 -4.17
CA ALA A 290 11.88 2.21 -4.78
C ALA A 290 11.23 2.54 -6.14
N CYS A 291 10.65 3.74 -6.29
CA CYS A 291 9.96 4.14 -7.52
C CYS A 291 10.86 4.76 -8.59
N PHE A 292 11.99 5.37 -8.22
CA PHE A 292 12.76 6.22 -9.13
C PHE A 292 14.25 5.90 -9.22
N GLU A 293 14.81 5.17 -8.25
CA GLU A 293 16.26 4.92 -8.17
C GLU A 293 16.61 3.43 -8.29
N ILE A 294 15.67 2.53 -8.01
CA ILE A 294 15.87 1.08 -8.15
C ILE A 294 15.32 0.61 -9.50
N GLU A 295 16.06 -0.30 -10.14
CA GLU A 295 15.60 -1.08 -11.27
C GLU A 295 15.34 -2.52 -10.83
N PRO A 296 14.08 -2.90 -10.53
CA PRO A 296 13.75 -4.26 -10.14
C PRO A 296 14.01 -5.24 -11.27
N PRO A 297 14.43 -6.47 -10.95
CA PRO A 297 14.60 -7.52 -11.95
C PRO A 297 13.28 -7.81 -12.67
N LYS A 298 13.34 -7.97 -13.99
CA LYS A 298 12.18 -8.37 -14.80
C LYS A 298 11.73 -9.78 -14.38
N GLY A 299 10.44 -9.95 -14.10
CA GLY A 299 9.85 -11.26 -13.78
C GLY A 299 10.20 -11.84 -12.40
N LYS A 300 11.00 -11.16 -11.58
CA LYS A 300 11.25 -11.55 -10.19
C LYS A 300 10.60 -10.52 -9.26
N PRO A 301 9.78 -10.95 -8.28
CA PRO A 301 9.23 -10.03 -7.29
C PRO A 301 10.35 -9.44 -6.44
N LEU A 302 10.29 -8.14 -6.20
CA LEU A 302 11.18 -7.42 -5.29
C LEU A 302 10.37 -6.87 -4.13
N TYR A 303 10.69 -7.33 -2.92
CA TYR A 303 10.11 -6.84 -1.67
C TYR A 303 11.21 -6.20 -0.82
N LEU A 304 10.98 -4.99 -0.35
CA LEU A 304 11.98 -4.19 0.36
C LEU A 304 11.61 -4.02 1.83
N ASN A 305 12.58 -4.13 2.72
CA ASN A 305 12.48 -3.66 4.10
C ASN A 305 13.19 -2.31 4.23
N GLY A 306 12.47 -1.24 3.90
CA GLY A 306 13.07 0.09 3.79
C GLY A 306 14.12 0.14 2.68
N SER A 307 15.39 0.17 3.07
CA SER A 307 16.50 0.28 2.12
C SER A 307 16.99 -1.06 1.54
N ASP A 308 16.70 -2.17 2.21
CA ASP A 308 17.26 -3.50 1.88
C ASP A 308 16.23 -4.41 1.19
N GLU A 309 16.68 -5.34 0.35
CA GLU A 309 15.84 -6.45 -0.13
C GLU A 309 15.53 -7.40 1.05
N LYS A 310 14.27 -7.83 1.14
CA LYS A 310 13.81 -8.78 2.15
C LYS A 310 12.95 -9.85 1.51
N ALA A 311 13.18 -11.09 1.91
CA ALA A 311 12.27 -12.20 1.65
C ALA A 311 10.88 -11.89 2.24
N ALA A 312 9.84 -11.84 1.40
CA ALA A 312 8.46 -11.81 1.87
C ALA A 312 8.04 -13.16 2.50
N ALA A 313 6.86 -13.19 3.14
CA ALA A 313 6.29 -14.37 3.78
C ALA A 313 6.33 -15.62 2.90
N LYS A 314 6.46 -16.81 3.51
CA LYS A 314 6.60 -18.09 2.79
C LYS A 314 5.47 -18.36 1.78
N GLU A 315 4.25 -17.92 2.07
CA GLU A 315 3.07 -18.06 1.21
C GLU A 315 3.23 -17.34 -0.14
N THR A 316 4.09 -16.32 -0.24
CA THR A 316 4.40 -15.63 -1.49
C THR A 316 5.23 -16.47 -2.48
N ARG A 317 5.64 -17.67 -2.07
CA ARG A 317 6.33 -18.68 -2.90
C ARG A 317 5.42 -19.85 -3.25
N ASP A 318 4.20 -19.90 -2.70
CA ASP A 318 3.22 -20.93 -2.97
C ASP A 318 2.35 -20.50 -4.17
N VAL A 319 2.69 -21.03 -5.35
CA VAL A 319 2.03 -20.69 -6.62
C VAL A 319 0.53 -21.02 -6.58
N ALA A 320 0.14 -22.10 -5.90
CA ALA A 320 -1.26 -22.48 -5.81
C ALA A 320 -2.06 -21.49 -4.96
N LYS A 321 -1.52 -21.07 -3.81
CA LYS A 321 -2.16 -20.03 -2.98
C LYS A 321 -2.20 -18.67 -3.68
N MET A 322 -1.14 -18.28 -4.39
CA MET A 322 -1.12 -17.04 -5.17
C MET A 322 -2.19 -17.04 -6.26
N LYS A 323 -2.32 -18.13 -7.02
CA LYS A 323 -3.37 -18.27 -8.03
C LYS A 323 -4.77 -18.24 -7.39
N LEU A 324 -4.99 -18.97 -6.30
CA LEU A 324 -6.28 -19.00 -5.61
C LEU A 324 -6.68 -17.59 -5.14
N LEU A 325 -5.75 -16.85 -4.55
CA LEU A 325 -6.00 -15.47 -4.11
C LEU A 325 -6.26 -14.54 -5.30
N TRP A 326 -5.53 -14.70 -6.40
CA TRP A 326 -5.73 -13.91 -7.62
C TRP A 326 -7.14 -14.11 -8.20
N ASP A 327 -7.56 -15.35 -8.37
CA ASP A 327 -8.88 -15.70 -8.89
C ASP A 327 -10.00 -15.16 -7.98
N TYR A 328 -9.89 -15.39 -6.66
CA TYR A 328 -10.85 -14.88 -5.67
C TYR A 328 -10.89 -13.35 -5.66
N GLY A 329 -9.73 -12.70 -5.65
CA GLY A 329 -9.60 -11.24 -5.63
C GLY A 329 -10.25 -10.59 -6.85
N ASN A 330 -10.02 -11.14 -8.04
CA ASN A 330 -10.63 -10.65 -9.28
C ASN A 330 -12.15 -10.82 -9.28
N GLN A 331 -12.64 -11.98 -8.81
CA GLN A 331 -14.07 -12.23 -8.67
C GLN A 331 -14.70 -11.27 -7.65
N ALA A 332 -14.10 -11.13 -6.47
CA ALA A 332 -14.58 -10.28 -5.38
C ALA A 332 -14.55 -8.78 -5.77
N ALA A 333 -13.55 -8.34 -6.54
CA ALA A 333 -13.45 -6.99 -7.07
C ALA A 333 -14.39 -6.75 -8.26
N GLY A 334 -15.03 -7.83 -8.76
CA GLY A 334 -15.90 -7.81 -9.92
C GLY A 334 -15.18 -7.35 -11.18
N VAL A 335 -13.92 -7.76 -11.39
CA VAL A 335 -13.14 -7.46 -12.60
C VAL A 335 -13.80 -8.12 -13.80
N LYS A 336 -14.01 -7.35 -14.88
CA LYS A 336 -14.71 -7.79 -16.10
C LYS A 336 -13.82 -7.64 -17.33
N ASP A 337 -14.26 -8.23 -18.44
CA ASP A 337 -13.64 -7.94 -19.73
C ASP A 337 -13.67 -6.44 -20.03
N GLY A 338 -12.53 -5.91 -20.49
CA GLY A 338 -12.34 -4.49 -20.75
C GLY A 338 -11.91 -3.66 -19.53
N ASP A 339 -11.95 -4.19 -18.30
CA ASP A 339 -11.43 -3.48 -17.13
C ASP A 339 -9.90 -3.37 -17.15
N THR A 340 -9.19 -4.34 -17.73
CA THR A 340 -7.73 -4.35 -17.78
C THR A 340 -7.20 -4.80 -19.13
N ILE A 341 -6.01 -4.29 -19.48
CA ILE A 341 -5.28 -4.68 -20.69
C ILE A 341 -4.27 -5.81 -20.45
N LEU A 342 -4.14 -6.30 -19.21
CA LEU A 342 -3.32 -7.46 -18.90
C LEU A 342 -3.92 -8.70 -19.56
N SER A 343 -3.20 -9.31 -20.50
CA SER A 343 -3.70 -10.44 -21.31
C SER A 343 -4.12 -11.65 -20.47
N ASN A 344 -3.24 -12.11 -19.58
CA ASN A 344 -3.49 -13.24 -18.70
C ASN A 344 -4.00 -12.75 -17.34
N TRP A 345 -5.11 -12.03 -17.29
CA TRP A 345 -5.71 -11.59 -16.02
C TRP A 345 -6.66 -12.62 -15.42
N ARG A 346 -7.15 -13.58 -16.22
CA ARG A 346 -8.06 -14.65 -15.79
C ARG A 346 -7.35 -15.86 -15.19
#